data_AF-A0A3G9DPV1-F1
#
_entry.id   AF-A0A3G9DPV1-F1
#
_cell.length_a   1.000
_cell.length_b   1.000
_cell.length_c   1.000
_cell.angle_alpha   90.00
_cell.angle_beta   90.00
_cell.angle_gamma   90.00
#
_symmetry.space_group_name_H-M   'P 1'
#
loop_
_entity.id
_entity.type
_entity.pdbx_description
1 polymer ?
#
loop_
_entity_poly.entity_id
_entity_poly.type
_entity_poly.pdbx_seq_one_letter_code
_entity_poly.pdbx_strand_id
1 'polypeptide(L)'
;MAQFCPLCGRSKPEEALFCNDCKDKIEKEYEVDVPKGEGGVDAVGQELTERSVEAKKENPDLPTDTLSKDTGPRKNKSRLFWGLLLLGILLVAGFFYYGETVRKGNLDRLQWDAAVKENSVSGYLTYMQAFPKGKYYTLAEENLVKLKGNEAETWRTLQSSDNRAELQDFLTQYPESPYTPLVKKRLDSLAWVATLNDNTAESYSDYMVASQSGELPGDYFGNAQERYEMLFQSYPVTKSDLDSIRLTVDGFFTALSALKANEITKYMAPVVFRFFNSGGGQREKIVGDLIISGARTQAPTVQFLPNTAAVAYEKTDIEHYKVNVPVQKSYVDGGQQKTVSGYIVQMELDRNFRILTLTERKPAADAV
;
A
#
# COMPACT_ATOMS: atom_id res chain seq x y z
N MET A 1 3.96 28.49 5.09
CA MET A 1 4.78 27.29 5.36
C MET A 1 4.06 26.48 6.44
N ALA A 2 4.00 25.16 6.35
CA ALA A 2 3.15 24.35 7.24
C ALA A 2 3.62 24.44 8.70
N GLN A 3 2.73 24.86 9.62
CA GLN A 3 3.01 25.01 11.06
C GLN A 3 2.93 23.68 11.83
N PHE A 4 2.59 22.59 11.15
CA PHE A 4 2.38 21.27 11.76
C PHE A 4 3.34 20.24 11.17
N CYS A 5 3.82 19.36 12.05
CA CYS A 5 4.72 18.26 11.74
C CYS A 5 4.00 17.19 10.93
N PRO A 6 4.52 16.80 9.75
CA PRO A 6 3.85 15.84 8.87
C PRO A 6 3.83 14.40 9.43
N LEU A 7 4.68 14.10 10.43
CA LEU A 7 4.80 12.76 11.00
C LEU A 7 3.85 12.50 12.17
N CYS A 8 3.49 13.53 12.92
CA CYS A 8 2.70 13.37 14.14
C CYS A 8 1.58 14.40 14.32
N GLY A 9 1.46 15.36 13.41
CA GLY A 9 0.43 16.41 13.45
C GLY A 9 0.63 17.50 14.51
N ARG A 10 1.69 17.44 15.34
CA ARG A 10 1.98 18.45 16.37
C ARG A 10 2.62 19.70 15.77
N SER A 11 2.52 20.84 16.45
CA SER A 11 3.15 22.08 15.99
C SER A 11 4.68 21.95 15.90
N LYS A 12 5.28 22.61 14.91
CA LYS A 12 6.73 22.59 14.67
C LYS A 12 7.30 24.01 14.48
N PRO A 13 8.62 24.22 14.73
CA PRO A 13 9.28 25.47 14.41
C PRO A 13 9.15 25.82 12.93
N GLU A 14 9.04 27.11 12.60
CA GLU A 14 8.69 27.57 11.25
C GLU A 14 9.73 27.18 10.18
N GLU A 15 11.00 27.13 10.57
CA GLU A 15 12.15 26.77 9.72
C GLU A 15 12.52 25.28 9.74
N ALA A 16 11.89 24.49 10.63
CA ALA A 16 12.19 23.06 10.77
C ALA A 16 11.21 22.21 9.96
N LEU A 17 11.66 21.10 9.35
CA LEU A 17 10.77 20.20 8.60
C LEU A 17 9.87 19.35 9.51
N PHE A 18 10.36 18.99 10.70
CA PHE A 18 9.68 18.13 11.69
C PHE A 18 9.67 18.80 13.07
N CYS A 19 8.80 18.35 13.98
CA CYS A 19 8.88 18.75 15.38
C CYS A 19 10.06 18.06 16.08
N ASN A 20 10.51 18.64 17.20
CA ASN A 20 11.69 18.14 17.92
C ASN A 20 11.53 16.68 18.36
N ASP A 21 10.35 16.26 18.83
CA ASP A 21 10.10 14.86 19.24
C ASP A 21 10.27 13.85 18.09
N CYS A 22 9.74 14.18 16.90
CA CYS A 22 9.87 13.31 15.73
C CYS A 22 11.29 13.33 15.16
N LYS A 23 11.95 14.48 15.22
CA LYS A 23 13.36 14.62 14.83
C LYS A 23 14.25 13.76 15.73
N ASP A 24 14.10 13.88 17.05
CA ASP A 24 14.83 13.08 18.04
C ASP A 24 14.59 11.58 17.86
N LYS A 25 13.36 11.19 17.51
CA LYS A 25 13.02 9.79 17.29
C LYS A 25 13.68 9.23 16.04
N ILE A 26 13.74 10.02 14.97
CA ILE A 26 14.47 9.66 13.74
C ILE A 26 15.97 9.60 14.00
N GLU A 27 16.52 10.59 14.71
CA GLU A 27 17.95 10.67 15.02
C GLU A 27 18.40 9.56 15.98
N LYS A 28 17.53 9.09 16.90
CA LYS A 28 17.82 7.96 17.81
C LYS A 28 17.56 6.59 17.21
N GLU A 29 16.62 6.44 16.28
CA GLU A 29 16.31 5.14 15.64
C GLU A 29 17.15 4.88 14.38
N TYR A 30 17.72 5.92 13.77
CA TYR A 30 18.64 5.81 12.64
C TYR A 30 19.85 6.73 12.84
N GLU A 31 20.90 6.23 13.50
CA GLU A 31 22.20 6.90 13.45
C GLU A 31 22.84 6.68 12.06
N VAL A 32 22.66 7.64 11.17
CA VAL A 32 23.55 7.85 10.02
C VAL A 32 24.25 9.19 10.23
N ASP A 33 25.42 9.16 10.85
CA ASP A 33 26.28 10.33 10.98
C ASP A 33 26.95 10.65 9.64
N VAL A 34 26.64 11.82 9.09
CA VAL A 34 27.37 12.42 7.97
C VAL A 34 28.34 13.44 8.55
N PRO A 35 29.67 13.29 8.37
CA PRO A 35 30.62 14.27 8.89
C PRO A 35 30.64 15.53 8.02
N LYS A 36 30.50 16.70 8.64
CA LYS A 36 30.96 17.97 8.10
C LYS A 36 32.12 18.49 8.94
N GLY A 37 33.19 18.87 8.25
CA GLY A 37 34.49 19.19 8.83
C GLY A 37 34.62 20.56 9.46
N GLU A 38 35.66 20.58 10.31
CA GLU A 38 36.57 21.66 10.72
C GLU A 38 36.12 22.77 11.67
N GLY A 39 36.86 22.88 12.78
CA GLY A 39 36.84 24.08 13.63
C GLY A 39 37.36 23.94 15.07
N GLY A 40 38.60 23.45 15.26
CA GLY A 40 39.56 24.04 16.21
C GLY A 40 39.38 24.02 17.75
N VAL A 41 40.43 23.48 18.39
CA VAL A 41 41.22 24.09 19.50
C VAL A 41 40.84 23.74 20.97
N ASP A 42 41.85 23.11 21.62
CA ASP A 42 42.26 23.09 23.05
C ASP A 42 41.28 22.58 24.14
N ALA A 43 41.68 22.02 25.27
CA ALA A 43 42.86 21.36 25.83
C ALA A 43 42.47 20.99 27.28
N VAL A 44 43.15 20.01 27.90
CA VAL A 44 43.19 19.74 29.36
C VAL A 44 41.89 19.15 29.95
N GLY A 45 41.86 18.18 30.86
CA GLY A 45 42.88 17.43 31.60
C GLY A 45 42.17 16.65 32.72
N GLN A 46 42.81 15.54 33.10
CA GLN A 46 42.84 14.92 34.43
C GLN A 46 41.57 14.56 35.24
N GLU A 47 41.62 13.31 35.73
CA GLU A 47 41.29 12.89 37.11
C GLU A 47 39.80 12.86 37.52
N LEU A 48 39.27 11.96 38.35
CA LEU A 48 39.80 10.94 39.26
C LEU A 48 38.56 10.15 39.76
N THR A 49 38.71 8.83 39.97
CA THR A 49 38.19 8.00 41.10
C THR A 49 36.72 8.14 41.60
N GLU A 50 36.04 7.12 42.14
CA GLU A 50 36.48 6.11 43.11
C GLU A 50 35.32 5.10 43.39
N ARG A 51 35.71 3.90 43.86
CA ARG A 51 35.00 2.97 44.79
C ARG A 51 33.69 2.30 44.34
N SER A 52 33.40 1.05 44.70
CA SER A 52 34.00 0.07 45.61
C SER A 52 33.28 -1.26 45.43
N VAL A 53 34.00 -2.39 45.40
CA VAL A 53 33.44 -3.69 45.81
C VAL A 53 34.47 -4.40 46.69
N GLU A 54 33.97 -4.84 47.84
CA GLU A 54 34.71 -5.33 48.98
C GLU A 54 34.93 -6.84 48.93
N ALA A 55 35.93 -7.27 49.69
CA ALA A 55 36.61 -8.55 49.67
C ALA A 55 35.82 -9.76 50.20
N LYS A 56 36.20 -10.96 49.74
CA LYS A 56 36.38 -12.10 50.66
C LYS A 56 37.52 -13.03 50.21
N LYS A 57 38.34 -13.38 51.19
CA LYS A 57 39.60 -14.14 51.19
C LYS A 57 39.37 -15.65 51.03
N GLU A 58 40.33 -16.36 50.43
CA GLU A 58 41.17 -17.39 51.12
C GLU A 58 42.34 -17.84 50.22
N ASN A 59 43.37 -18.38 50.84
CA ASN A 59 44.81 -18.29 50.49
C ASN A 59 45.40 -19.74 50.35
N PRO A 60 46.72 -20.00 50.45
CA PRO A 60 47.75 -20.08 49.40
C PRO A 60 48.44 -21.47 49.34
N ASP A 61 49.49 -21.63 48.51
CA ASP A 61 50.83 -22.16 48.89
C ASP A 61 51.72 -22.33 47.63
N LEU A 62 52.73 -21.48 47.36
CA LEU A 62 54.13 -21.43 47.85
C LEU A 62 55.05 -22.54 47.27
N PRO A 63 56.39 -22.38 47.11
CA PRO A 63 57.24 -21.18 47.22
C PRO A 63 58.17 -20.92 46.01
N THR A 64 58.74 -19.71 46.01
CA THR A 64 60.04 -19.40 45.39
C THR A 64 61.11 -19.47 46.48
N ASP A 65 62.27 -20.04 46.17
CA ASP A 65 63.58 -19.69 46.76
C ASP A 65 64.63 -20.53 46.00
N THR A 66 65.78 -20.06 45.55
CA THR A 66 66.53 -18.81 45.70
C THR A 66 67.49 -18.74 44.51
N LEU A 67 67.79 -17.54 44.00
CA LEU A 67 68.96 -17.32 43.15
C LEU A 67 70.11 -16.80 44.02
N SER A 68 71.09 -17.64 44.31
CA SER A 68 72.44 -17.18 44.64
C SER A 68 73.28 -17.22 43.37
N LYS A 69 73.72 -16.03 42.98
CA LYS A 69 74.53 -15.69 41.83
C LYS A 69 75.98 -16.07 42.13
N ASP A 70 76.63 -16.77 41.20
CA ASP A 70 78.08 -16.76 41.13
C ASP A 70 78.59 -16.54 39.70
N THR A 71 79.79 -15.99 39.66
CA THR A 71 80.38 -15.18 38.60
C THR A 71 81.28 -15.98 37.66
N GLY A 72 81.33 -15.61 36.38
CA GLY A 72 82.29 -16.18 35.41
C GLY A 72 82.05 -15.72 33.96
N PRO A 73 83.07 -15.67 33.08
CA PRO A 73 83.38 -14.44 32.33
C PRO A 73 82.88 -14.35 30.86
N ARG A 74 82.92 -13.10 30.39
CA ARG A 74 82.68 -12.55 29.03
C ARG A 74 82.90 -13.50 27.82
N LYS A 75 81.90 -13.54 26.93
CA LYS A 75 82.07 -13.50 25.46
C LYS A 75 80.76 -13.12 24.74
N ASN A 76 80.78 -11.98 24.02
CA ASN A 76 79.82 -11.47 23.00
C ASN A 76 78.48 -12.21 22.75
N LYS A 77 77.60 -12.35 23.75
CA LYS A 77 76.20 -12.81 23.54
C LYS A 77 75.15 -11.69 23.53
N SER A 78 75.52 -10.45 23.88
CA SER A 78 74.56 -9.32 23.91
C SER A 78 73.96 -9.03 22.52
N ARG A 79 74.75 -9.11 21.44
CA ARG A 79 74.22 -8.93 20.06
C ARG A 79 73.37 -10.12 19.58
N LEU A 80 73.64 -11.33 20.04
CA LEU A 80 72.86 -12.53 19.71
C LEU A 80 71.51 -12.55 20.44
N PHE A 81 71.48 -12.12 21.70
CA PHE A 81 70.25 -11.98 22.48
C PHE A 81 69.36 -10.86 21.93
N TRP A 82 69.94 -9.69 21.59
CA TRP A 82 69.21 -8.61 20.92
C TRP A 82 68.77 -8.98 19.50
N GLY A 83 69.57 -9.76 18.76
CA GLY A 83 69.21 -10.28 17.44
C GLY A 83 68.05 -11.29 17.50
N LEU A 84 68.04 -12.20 18.49
CA LEU A 84 66.94 -13.15 18.71
C LEU A 84 65.67 -12.46 19.22
N LEU A 85 65.79 -11.43 20.06
CA LEU A 85 64.66 -10.61 20.51
C LEU A 85 64.02 -9.85 19.34
N LEU A 86 64.83 -9.23 18.48
CA LEU A 86 64.35 -8.55 17.25
C LEU A 86 63.71 -9.54 16.26
N LEU A 87 64.29 -10.73 16.09
CA LEU A 87 63.71 -11.79 15.27
C LEU A 87 62.35 -12.26 15.84
N GLY A 88 62.26 -12.43 17.15
CA GLY A 88 61.01 -12.79 17.83
C GLY A 88 59.92 -11.72 17.65
N ILE A 89 60.27 -10.44 17.79
CA ILE A 89 59.35 -9.32 17.55
C ILE A 89 58.92 -9.27 16.07
N LEU A 90 59.83 -9.52 15.12
CA LEU A 90 59.51 -9.59 13.69
C LEU A 90 58.60 -10.77 13.35
N LEU A 91 58.79 -11.93 13.97
CA LEU A 91 57.93 -13.10 13.78
C LEU A 91 56.53 -12.88 14.39
N VAL A 92 56.45 -12.25 15.56
CA VAL A 92 55.16 -11.86 16.16
C VAL A 92 54.48 -10.80 15.31
N ALA A 93 55.18 -9.76 14.87
CA ALA A 93 54.64 -8.75 13.96
C ALA A 93 54.19 -9.35 12.63
N GLY A 94 54.97 -10.28 12.05
CA GLY A 94 54.61 -11.02 10.84
C GLY A 94 53.40 -11.94 11.04
N PHE A 95 53.29 -12.60 12.20
CA PHE A 95 52.14 -13.44 12.57
C PHE A 95 50.87 -12.61 12.77
N PHE A 96 50.95 -11.47 13.47
CA PHE A 96 49.85 -10.52 13.61
C PHE A 96 49.46 -9.92 12.25
N TYR A 97 50.44 -9.51 11.42
CA TYR A 97 50.20 -8.99 10.08
C TYR A 97 49.54 -10.02 9.15
N TYR A 98 49.99 -11.27 9.19
CA TYR A 98 49.42 -12.38 8.44
C TYR A 98 48.00 -12.74 8.92
N GLY A 99 47.81 -12.89 10.24
CA GLY A 99 46.52 -13.21 10.85
C GLY A 99 45.49 -12.10 10.70
N GLU A 100 45.92 -10.85 10.58
CA GLU A 100 45.03 -9.72 10.33
C GLU A 100 44.72 -9.55 8.84
N THR A 101 45.71 -9.59 7.96
CA THR A 101 45.52 -9.29 6.53
C THR A 101 44.96 -10.50 5.76
N VAL A 102 45.54 -11.69 5.94
CA VAL A 102 45.17 -12.87 5.14
C VAL A 102 43.85 -13.47 5.62
N ARG A 103 43.61 -13.50 6.94
CA ARG A 103 42.34 -13.96 7.49
C ARG A 103 41.19 -13.04 7.10
N LYS A 104 41.37 -11.72 7.20
CA LYS A 104 40.34 -10.74 6.78
C LYS A 104 40.08 -10.83 5.27
N GLY A 105 41.11 -10.99 4.44
CA GLY A 105 40.96 -11.15 2.98
C GLY A 105 40.25 -12.46 2.57
N ASN A 106 40.53 -13.57 3.25
CA ASN A 106 39.82 -14.83 3.00
C ASN A 106 38.35 -14.76 3.45
N LEU A 107 38.07 -14.12 4.59
CA LEU A 107 36.70 -13.89 5.06
C LEU A 107 35.92 -12.94 4.13
N ASP A 108 36.55 -11.86 3.65
CA ASP A 108 36.00 -10.94 2.66
C ASP A 108 35.55 -11.69 1.40
N ARG A 109 36.44 -12.52 0.84
CA ARG A 109 36.11 -13.36 -0.32
C ARG A 109 34.97 -14.34 -0.04
N LEU A 110 35.00 -15.06 1.08
CA LEU A 110 33.97 -16.05 1.41
C LEU A 110 32.59 -15.40 1.55
N GLN A 111 32.53 -14.21 2.17
CA GLN A 111 31.28 -13.47 2.36
C GLN A 111 30.79 -12.84 1.06
N TRP A 112 31.71 -12.38 0.21
CA TRP A 112 31.37 -11.96 -1.15
C TRP A 112 30.78 -13.10 -1.99
N ASP A 113 31.43 -14.27 -1.98
CA ASP A 113 30.96 -15.45 -2.71
C ASP A 113 29.56 -15.89 -2.22
N ALA A 114 29.30 -15.74 -0.92
CA ALA A 114 27.96 -15.96 -0.34
C ALA A 114 26.94 -14.92 -0.82
N ALA A 115 27.28 -13.63 -0.81
CA ALA A 115 26.40 -12.55 -1.27
C ALA A 115 26.06 -12.68 -2.77
N VAL A 116 27.02 -13.03 -3.61
CA VAL A 116 26.80 -13.30 -5.04
C VAL A 116 25.94 -14.55 -5.25
N LYS A 117 26.14 -15.59 -4.43
CA LYS A 117 25.33 -16.81 -4.49
C LYS A 117 23.88 -16.54 -4.09
N GLU A 118 23.66 -15.71 -3.07
CA GLU A 118 22.33 -15.31 -2.61
C GLU A 118 21.67 -14.35 -3.61
N ASN A 119 22.46 -13.47 -4.24
CA ASN A 119 22.05 -12.46 -5.22
C ASN A 119 20.79 -11.68 -4.81
N SER A 120 20.75 -11.27 -3.55
CA SER A 120 19.63 -10.57 -2.92
C SER A 120 20.07 -9.21 -2.40
N VAL A 121 19.11 -8.32 -2.19
CA VAL A 121 19.36 -7.02 -1.53
C VAL A 121 19.96 -7.24 -0.13
N SER A 122 19.43 -8.19 0.65
CA SER A 122 19.92 -8.55 1.98
C SER A 122 21.35 -9.07 1.97
N GLY A 123 21.69 -9.94 1.01
CA GLY A 123 23.02 -10.55 0.89
C GLY A 123 24.09 -9.50 0.59
N TYR A 124 23.84 -8.60 -0.36
CA TYR A 124 24.78 -7.52 -0.68
C TYR A 124 24.90 -6.50 0.45
N LEU A 125 23.80 -6.12 1.12
CA LEU A 125 23.84 -5.21 2.27
C LEU A 125 24.62 -5.81 3.45
N THR A 126 24.41 -7.10 3.74
CA THR A 126 25.13 -7.82 4.81
C THR A 126 26.63 -7.82 4.54
N TYR A 127 27.03 -8.08 3.28
CA TYR A 127 28.43 -8.00 2.87
C TYR A 127 29.01 -6.58 3.05
N MET A 128 28.31 -5.55 2.56
CA MET A 128 28.75 -4.15 2.66
C MET A 128 28.88 -3.68 4.11
N GLN A 129 28.01 -4.14 5.01
CA GLN A 129 28.08 -3.85 6.44
C GLN A 129 29.26 -4.55 7.12
N ALA A 130 29.52 -5.82 6.77
CA ALA A 130 30.63 -6.59 7.33
C ALA A 130 32.00 -6.14 6.81
N PHE A 131 32.07 -5.66 5.56
CA PHE A 131 33.31 -5.24 4.89
C PHE A 131 33.17 -3.87 4.22
N PRO A 132 33.06 -2.76 4.97
CA PRO A 132 32.88 -1.41 4.43
C PRO A 132 34.10 -0.89 3.64
N LYS A 133 35.26 -1.54 3.79
CA LYS A 133 36.48 -1.31 2.99
C LYS A 133 36.91 -2.59 2.27
N GLY A 134 35.98 -3.52 2.08
CA GLY A 134 36.21 -4.80 1.42
C GLY A 134 36.57 -4.62 -0.04
N LYS A 135 37.29 -5.60 -0.61
CA LYS A 135 37.72 -5.56 -2.00
C LYS A 135 36.55 -5.49 -2.98
N TYR A 136 35.41 -6.09 -2.63
CA TYR A 136 34.24 -6.21 -3.49
C TYR A 136 33.13 -5.22 -3.16
N TYR A 137 33.39 -4.22 -2.30
CA TYR A 137 32.37 -3.25 -1.87
C TYR A 137 31.69 -2.54 -3.06
N THR A 138 32.48 -2.04 -4.02
CA THR A 138 31.96 -1.36 -5.21
C THR A 138 31.16 -2.30 -6.11
N LEU A 139 31.56 -3.57 -6.24
CA LEU A 139 30.78 -4.56 -7.00
C LEU A 139 29.46 -4.91 -6.30
N ALA A 140 29.46 -5.00 -4.96
CA ALA A 140 28.25 -5.21 -4.18
C ALA A 140 27.27 -4.04 -4.35
N GLU A 141 27.78 -2.81 -4.32
CA GLU A 141 26.99 -1.59 -4.57
C GLU A 141 26.40 -1.59 -5.99
N GLU A 142 27.20 -1.88 -7.02
CA GLU A 142 26.70 -1.95 -8.40
C GLU A 142 25.62 -3.03 -8.59
N ASN A 143 25.80 -4.22 -8.00
CA ASN A 143 24.80 -5.29 -8.08
C ASN A 143 23.52 -4.93 -7.31
N LEU A 144 23.66 -4.28 -6.16
CA LEU A 144 22.53 -3.78 -5.38
C LEU A 144 21.72 -2.75 -6.17
N VAL A 145 22.39 -1.78 -6.82
CA VAL A 145 21.74 -0.78 -7.67
C VAL A 145 21.03 -1.44 -8.85
N LYS A 146 21.65 -2.43 -9.50
CA LYS A 146 21.01 -3.19 -10.59
C LYS A 146 19.76 -3.93 -10.14
N LEU A 147 19.81 -4.62 -9.00
CA LEU A 147 18.64 -5.34 -8.47
C LEU A 147 17.48 -4.37 -8.18
N LYS A 148 17.76 -3.27 -7.48
CA LYS A 148 16.75 -2.24 -7.19
C LYS A 148 16.21 -1.55 -8.45
N GLY A 149 17.08 -1.33 -9.44
CA GLY A 149 16.69 -0.76 -10.73
C GLY A 149 15.73 -1.67 -11.50
N ASN A 150 16.01 -2.98 -11.53
CA ASN A 150 15.13 -3.96 -12.17
C ASN A 150 13.76 -4.02 -11.46
N GLU A 151 13.74 -4.03 -10.12
CA GLU A 151 12.50 -4.01 -9.34
C GLU A 151 11.65 -2.76 -9.64
N ALA A 152 12.28 -1.59 -9.65
CA ALA A 152 11.60 -0.32 -9.94
C ALA A 152 11.02 -0.29 -11.36
N GLU A 153 11.74 -0.86 -12.33
CA GLU A 153 11.27 -0.98 -13.71
C GLU A 153 10.07 -1.93 -13.82
N THR A 154 10.12 -3.09 -13.15
CA THR A 154 8.97 -4.00 -13.07
C THR A 154 7.75 -3.28 -12.50
N TRP A 155 7.90 -2.59 -11.36
CA TRP A 155 6.81 -1.80 -10.78
C TRP A 155 6.27 -0.75 -11.76
N ARG A 156 7.14 -0.02 -12.46
CA ARG A 156 6.75 1.02 -13.43
C ARG A 156 5.84 0.47 -14.53
N THR A 157 6.09 -0.75 -15.01
CA THR A 157 5.23 -1.40 -16.01
C THR A 157 3.88 -1.83 -15.45
N LEU A 158 3.82 -2.16 -14.15
CA LEU A 158 2.61 -2.62 -13.48
C LEU A 158 1.66 -1.50 -13.06
N GLN A 159 2.13 -0.25 -12.98
CA GLN A 159 1.30 0.89 -12.57
C GLN A 159 0.03 1.06 -13.41
N SER A 160 0.10 0.72 -14.70
CA SER A 160 -1.04 0.77 -15.63
C SER A 160 -1.60 -0.61 -15.97
N SER A 161 -1.14 -1.68 -15.30
CA SER A 161 -1.67 -3.02 -15.54
C SER A 161 -3.03 -3.15 -14.86
N ASP A 162 -3.97 -3.76 -15.58
CA ASP A 162 -5.26 -4.22 -15.05
C ASP A 162 -5.23 -5.72 -14.74
N ASN A 163 -4.08 -6.37 -14.94
CA ASN A 163 -3.89 -7.79 -14.67
C ASN A 163 -3.55 -8.02 -13.19
N ARG A 164 -4.55 -8.44 -12.42
CA ARG A 164 -4.39 -8.75 -11.00
C ARG A 164 -3.34 -9.83 -10.72
N ALA A 165 -3.16 -10.80 -11.63
CA ALA A 165 -2.17 -11.86 -11.46
C ALA A 165 -0.74 -11.30 -11.48
N GLU A 166 -0.43 -10.38 -12.40
CA GLU A 166 0.89 -9.74 -12.47
C GLU A 166 1.23 -8.93 -11.21
N LEU A 167 0.23 -8.24 -10.64
CA LEU A 167 0.38 -7.51 -9.39
C LEU A 167 0.61 -8.46 -8.19
N GLN A 168 -0.07 -9.60 -8.16
CA GLN A 168 0.13 -10.64 -7.13
C GLN A 168 1.50 -11.32 -7.26
N ASP A 169 1.94 -11.57 -8.49
CA ASP A 169 3.26 -12.12 -8.79
C ASP A 169 4.37 -11.17 -8.28
N PHE A 170 4.19 -9.85 -8.48
CA PHE A 170 5.12 -8.86 -7.92
C PHE A 170 5.22 -8.93 -6.39
N LEU A 171 4.09 -9.05 -5.69
CA LEU A 171 4.07 -9.18 -4.22
C LEU A 171 4.75 -10.47 -3.74
N THR A 172 4.65 -11.54 -4.53
CA THR A 172 5.29 -12.83 -4.23
C THR A 172 6.79 -12.79 -4.52
N GLN A 173 7.19 -12.13 -5.60
CA GLN A 173 8.58 -12.01 -6.03
C GLN A 173 9.39 -11.01 -5.17
N TYR A 174 8.75 -9.92 -4.72
CA TYR A 174 9.37 -8.84 -3.96
C TYR A 174 8.61 -8.54 -2.66
N PRO A 175 8.56 -9.47 -1.69
CA PRO A 175 7.76 -9.33 -0.47
C PRO A 175 8.17 -8.14 0.40
N GLU A 176 9.45 -7.76 0.38
CA GLU A 176 10.02 -6.63 1.14
C GLU A 176 10.11 -5.34 0.29
N SER A 177 9.46 -5.30 -0.87
CA SER A 177 9.50 -4.13 -1.75
C SER A 177 8.90 -2.89 -1.07
N PRO A 178 9.51 -1.70 -1.22
CA PRO A 178 8.88 -0.45 -0.83
C PRO A 178 7.61 -0.13 -1.66
N TYR A 179 7.42 -0.80 -2.80
CA TYR A 179 6.24 -0.62 -3.66
C TYR A 179 5.06 -1.49 -3.24
N THR A 180 5.24 -2.44 -2.31
CA THR A 180 4.18 -3.34 -1.80
C THR A 180 2.88 -2.60 -1.42
N PRO A 181 2.90 -1.49 -0.66
CA PRO A 181 1.66 -0.75 -0.35
C PRO A 181 0.96 -0.18 -1.59
N LEU A 182 1.72 0.26 -2.59
CA LEU A 182 1.17 0.81 -3.84
C LEU A 182 0.54 -0.29 -4.70
N VAL A 183 1.17 -1.46 -4.77
CA VAL A 183 0.66 -2.62 -5.48
C VAL A 183 -0.64 -3.12 -4.83
N LYS A 184 -0.67 -3.22 -3.49
CA LYS A 184 -1.89 -3.57 -2.74
C LYS A 184 -3.01 -2.57 -2.97
N LYS A 185 -2.70 -1.27 -3.00
CA LYS A 185 -3.68 -0.22 -3.33
C LYS A 185 -4.22 -0.36 -4.75
N ARG A 186 -3.36 -0.67 -5.73
CA ARG A 186 -3.82 -0.91 -7.12
C ARG A 186 -4.75 -2.14 -7.19
N LEU A 187 -4.40 -3.23 -6.50
CA LEU A 187 -5.26 -4.41 -6.40
C LEU A 187 -6.61 -4.08 -5.78
N ASP A 188 -6.64 -3.25 -4.75
CA ASP A 188 -7.87 -2.77 -4.12
C ASP A 188 -8.76 -1.99 -5.09
N SER A 189 -8.20 -1.01 -5.80
CA SER A 189 -8.93 -0.24 -6.80
C SER A 189 -9.47 -1.13 -7.92
N LEU A 190 -8.70 -2.11 -8.40
CA LEU A 190 -9.18 -3.07 -9.40
C LEU A 190 -10.30 -3.97 -8.88
N ALA A 191 -10.19 -4.44 -7.63
CA ALA A 191 -11.24 -5.21 -6.98
C ALA A 191 -12.52 -4.38 -6.84
N TRP A 192 -12.40 -3.12 -6.42
CA TRP A 192 -13.52 -2.20 -6.32
C TRP A 192 -14.19 -1.91 -7.67
N VAL A 193 -13.41 -1.70 -8.73
CA VAL A 193 -13.95 -1.54 -10.10
C VAL A 193 -14.71 -2.79 -10.55
N ALA A 194 -14.18 -4.00 -10.28
CA ALA A 194 -14.88 -5.24 -10.54
C ALA A 194 -16.20 -5.33 -9.75
N THR A 195 -16.19 -4.97 -8.47
CA THR A 195 -17.38 -4.93 -7.63
C THR A 195 -18.43 -3.95 -8.14
N LEU A 196 -18.03 -2.77 -8.61
CA LEU A 196 -18.94 -1.80 -9.24
C LEU A 196 -19.49 -2.28 -10.58
N ASN A 197 -18.75 -3.12 -11.32
CA ASN A 197 -19.21 -3.71 -12.57
C ASN A 197 -20.30 -4.75 -12.33
N ASP A 198 -20.11 -5.65 -11.36
CA ASP A 198 -21.12 -6.64 -10.97
C ASP A 198 -22.33 -5.96 -10.33
N ASN A 199 -22.07 -5.00 -9.43
CA ASN A 199 -23.04 -4.15 -8.75
C ASN A 199 -24.16 -4.95 -8.05
N THR A 200 -23.78 -6.01 -7.34
CA THR A 200 -24.72 -6.87 -6.58
C THR A 200 -24.37 -6.88 -5.10
N ALA A 201 -25.35 -7.22 -4.24
CA ALA A 201 -25.11 -7.34 -2.80
C ALA A 201 -24.01 -8.36 -2.47
N GLU A 202 -23.95 -9.47 -3.22
CA GLU A 202 -22.93 -10.50 -3.06
C GLU A 202 -21.54 -9.94 -3.35
N SER A 203 -21.35 -9.24 -4.47
CA SER A 203 -20.04 -8.69 -4.84
C SER A 203 -19.55 -7.63 -3.83
N TYR A 204 -20.46 -6.80 -3.30
CA TYR A 204 -20.12 -5.87 -2.21
C TYR A 204 -19.76 -6.60 -0.91
N SER A 205 -20.46 -7.69 -0.59
CA SER A 205 -20.15 -8.53 0.57
C SER A 205 -18.77 -9.19 0.44
N ASP A 206 -18.45 -9.73 -0.73
CA ASP A 206 -17.17 -10.38 -0.99
C ASP A 206 -16.00 -9.39 -0.86
N TYR A 207 -16.16 -8.17 -1.38
CA TYR A 207 -15.18 -7.09 -1.19
C TYR A 207 -14.97 -6.75 0.30
N MET A 208 -16.06 -6.63 1.07
CA MET A 208 -15.97 -6.36 2.51
C MET A 208 -15.25 -7.48 3.26
N VAL A 209 -15.51 -8.74 2.92
CA VAL A 209 -14.83 -9.90 3.52
C VAL A 209 -13.34 -9.91 3.18
N ALA A 210 -12.96 -9.65 1.93
CA ALA A 210 -11.56 -9.55 1.50
C ALA A 210 -10.81 -8.40 2.20
N SER A 211 -11.51 -7.31 2.47
CA SER A 211 -10.95 -6.19 3.24
C SER A 211 -10.74 -6.56 4.72
N GLN A 212 -11.72 -7.22 5.33
CA GLN A 212 -11.66 -7.65 6.75
C GLN A 212 -10.64 -8.75 7.00
N SER A 213 -10.40 -9.63 6.02
CA SER A 213 -9.36 -10.66 6.09
C SER A 213 -7.94 -10.09 5.95
N GLY A 214 -7.81 -8.84 5.50
CA GLY A 214 -6.53 -8.20 5.19
C GLY A 214 -5.94 -8.59 3.83
N GLU A 215 -6.70 -9.30 2.99
CA GLU A 215 -6.34 -9.55 1.59
C GLU A 215 -6.27 -8.24 0.80
N LEU A 216 -7.24 -7.35 1.04
CA LEU A 216 -7.27 -6.00 0.50
C LEU A 216 -7.06 -4.96 1.61
N PRO A 217 -6.43 -3.80 1.32
CA PRO A 217 -6.38 -2.65 2.23
C PRO A 217 -7.77 -2.19 2.71
N GLY A 218 -8.79 -2.28 1.85
CA GLY A 218 -10.17 -1.91 2.18
C GLY A 218 -10.45 -0.42 2.05
N ASP A 219 -9.76 0.28 1.14
CA ASP A 219 -9.91 1.73 0.91
C ASP A 219 -11.36 2.11 0.57
N TYR A 220 -12.14 1.18 0.01
CA TYR A 220 -13.54 1.37 -0.37
C TYR A 220 -14.54 0.66 0.56
N PHE A 221 -14.13 0.20 1.75
CA PHE A 221 -15.00 -0.57 2.65
C PHE A 221 -16.32 0.14 2.97
N GLY A 222 -16.28 1.42 3.33
CA GLY A 222 -17.49 2.20 3.61
C GLY A 222 -18.40 2.37 2.37
N ASN A 223 -17.79 2.52 1.19
CA ASN A 223 -18.53 2.60 -0.08
C ASN A 223 -19.21 1.28 -0.44
N ALA A 224 -18.55 0.15 -0.14
CA ALA A 224 -19.10 -1.18 -0.34
C ALA A 224 -20.25 -1.45 0.64
N GLN A 225 -20.08 -1.09 1.92
CA GLN A 225 -21.12 -1.23 2.93
C GLN A 225 -22.39 -0.43 2.57
N GLU A 226 -22.25 0.84 2.20
CA GLU A 226 -23.40 1.67 1.82
C GLU A 226 -24.20 1.05 0.66
N ARG A 227 -23.49 0.51 -0.34
CA ARG A 227 -24.13 -0.11 -1.51
C ARG A 227 -24.70 -1.49 -1.21
N TYR A 228 -24.02 -2.26 -0.36
CA TYR A 228 -24.55 -3.51 0.18
C TYR A 228 -25.90 -3.26 0.85
N GLU A 229 -25.98 -2.28 1.76
CA GLU A 229 -27.22 -1.94 2.46
C GLU A 229 -28.36 -1.53 1.51
N MET A 230 -28.05 -0.88 0.39
CA MET A 230 -29.06 -0.54 -0.63
C MET A 230 -29.58 -1.75 -1.42
N LEU A 231 -28.75 -2.78 -1.64
CA LEU A 231 -29.08 -3.90 -2.51
C LEU A 231 -29.37 -5.20 -1.77
N PHE A 232 -29.07 -5.24 -0.47
CA PHE A 232 -29.33 -6.39 0.37
C PHE A 232 -30.84 -6.52 0.63
N GLN A 233 -31.35 -7.73 0.40
CA GLN A 233 -32.77 -8.03 0.49
C GLN A 233 -33.05 -8.93 1.70
N SER A 234 -33.60 -8.37 2.78
CA SER A 234 -33.90 -9.10 4.03
C SER A 234 -35.39 -9.43 4.24
N TYR A 235 -36.30 -8.73 3.55
CA TYR A 235 -37.75 -8.88 3.70
C TYR A 235 -38.31 -10.04 2.87
N PRO A 236 -39.49 -10.60 3.24
CA PRO A 236 -40.13 -11.65 2.44
C PRO A 236 -40.41 -11.14 1.02
N VAL A 237 -39.71 -11.73 0.06
CA VAL A 237 -39.86 -11.43 -1.36
C VAL A 237 -41.06 -12.20 -1.91
N THR A 238 -42.08 -11.49 -2.35
CA THR A 238 -43.18 -12.09 -3.12
C THR A 238 -42.75 -12.16 -4.58
N LYS A 239 -42.60 -13.37 -5.11
CA LYS A 239 -42.11 -13.59 -6.47
C LYS A 239 -42.93 -12.85 -7.54
N SER A 240 -44.26 -12.84 -7.41
CA SER A 240 -45.16 -12.13 -8.33
C SER A 240 -44.91 -10.62 -8.38
N ASP A 241 -44.68 -10.01 -7.20
CA ASP A 241 -44.39 -8.58 -7.10
C ASP A 241 -43.02 -8.30 -7.73
N LEU A 242 -42.00 -9.10 -7.39
CA LEU A 242 -40.66 -8.97 -7.95
C LEU A 242 -40.66 -9.09 -9.48
N ASP A 243 -41.38 -10.07 -10.04
CA ASP A 243 -41.47 -10.26 -11.49
C ASP A 243 -42.14 -9.04 -12.17
N SER A 244 -43.19 -8.48 -11.55
CA SER A 244 -43.86 -7.26 -12.04
C SER A 244 -42.98 -6.02 -11.96
N ILE A 245 -42.20 -5.88 -10.89
CA ILE A 245 -41.20 -4.82 -10.72
C ILE A 245 -40.12 -4.95 -11.80
N ARG A 246 -39.57 -6.15 -12.01
CA ARG A 246 -38.54 -6.41 -13.02
C ARG A 246 -39.03 -6.06 -14.44
N LEU A 247 -40.26 -6.43 -14.78
CA LEU A 247 -40.88 -6.08 -16.06
C LEU A 247 -41.04 -4.56 -16.23
N THR A 248 -41.43 -3.86 -15.15
CA THR A 248 -41.54 -2.39 -15.15
C THR A 248 -40.18 -1.74 -15.35
N VAL A 249 -39.16 -2.19 -14.61
CA VAL A 249 -37.78 -1.69 -14.67
C VAL A 249 -37.21 -1.89 -16.07
N ASP A 250 -37.26 -3.12 -16.59
CA ASP A 250 -36.73 -3.46 -17.91
C ASP A 250 -37.41 -2.66 -19.03
N GLY A 251 -38.75 -2.65 -19.03
CA GLY A 251 -39.54 -1.94 -20.02
C GLY A 251 -39.33 -0.42 -19.97
N PHE A 252 -39.30 0.16 -18.78
CA PHE A 252 -39.06 1.61 -18.60
C PHE A 252 -37.67 2.01 -19.09
N PHE A 253 -36.60 1.33 -18.68
CA PHE A 253 -35.24 1.69 -19.09
C PHE A 253 -34.97 1.40 -20.57
N THR A 254 -35.58 0.36 -21.14
CA THR A 254 -35.57 0.13 -22.59
C THR A 254 -36.25 1.28 -23.34
N ALA A 255 -37.43 1.70 -22.88
CA ALA A 255 -38.16 2.81 -23.48
C ALA A 255 -37.42 4.15 -23.33
N LEU A 256 -36.79 4.38 -22.17
CA LEU A 256 -36.00 5.56 -21.86
C LEU A 256 -34.75 5.65 -22.75
N SER A 257 -34.01 4.54 -22.88
CA SER A 257 -32.82 4.44 -23.74
C SER A 257 -33.16 4.64 -25.22
N ALA A 258 -34.35 4.21 -25.64
CA ALA A 258 -34.85 4.41 -27.00
C ALA A 258 -35.58 5.75 -27.22
N LEU A 259 -35.73 6.57 -26.17
CA LEU A 259 -36.52 7.81 -26.17
C LEU A 259 -37.94 7.65 -26.78
N LYS A 260 -38.61 6.53 -26.50
CA LYS A 260 -39.95 6.23 -27.03
C LYS A 260 -41.03 6.76 -26.09
N ALA A 261 -41.50 7.98 -26.34
CA ALA A 261 -42.48 8.69 -25.50
C ALA A 261 -43.69 7.85 -25.05
N ASN A 262 -44.35 7.17 -26.00
CA ASN A 262 -45.53 6.35 -25.71
C ASN A 262 -45.21 5.16 -24.80
N GLU A 263 -44.03 4.56 -24.96
CA GLU A 263 -43.60 3.43 -24.14
C GLU A 263 -43.20 3.89 -22.73
N ILE A 264 -42.47 5.01 -22.62
CA ILE A 264 -42.08 5.59 -21.31
C ILE A 264 -43.32 5.91 -20.48
N THR A 265 -44.34 6.51 -21.10
CA THR A 265 -45.58 6.93 -20.44
C THR A 265 -46.35 5.75 -19.81
N LYS A 266 -46.24 4.53 -20.37
CA LYS A 266 -46.95 3.34 -19.87
C LYS A 266 -46.51 2.95 -18.46
N TYR A 267 -45.24 3.18 -18.12
CA TYR A 267 -44.66 2.78 -16.84
C TYR A 267 -44.75 3.88 -15.77
N MET A 268 -45.17 5.09 -16.13
CA MET A 268 -45.23 6.24 -15.21
C MET A 268 -46.63 6.42 -14.64
N ALA A 269 -46.70 6.76 -13.35
CA ALA A 269 -47.92 7.22 -12.72
C ALA A 269 -48.37 8.56 -13.35
N PRO A 270 -49.67 8.92 -13.33
CA PRO A 270 -50.16 10.19 -13.89
C PRO A 270 -49.38 11.41 -13.38
N VAL A 271 -49.05 11.40 -12.08
CA VAL A 271 -48.20 12.39 -11.43
C VAL A 271 -46.95 11.69 -10.90
N VAL A 272 -45.78 12.18 -11.31
CA VAL A 272 -44.47 11.72 -10.84
C VAL A 272 -43.88 12.82 -9.96
N PHE A 273 -43.56 12.51 -8.71
CA PHE A 273 -43.09 13.50 -7.74
C PHE A 273 -41.63 13.89 -7.94
N ARG A 274 -40.81 12.97 -8.46
CA ARG A 274 -39.40 13.24 -8.80
C ARG A 274 -38.95 12.38 -9.97
N PHE A 275 -38.36 13.00 -10.99
CA PHE A 275 -37.77 12.35 -12.16
C PHE A 275 -36.31 12.75 -12.31
N PHE A 276 -35.41 11.89 -11.83
CA PHE A 276 -33.99 12.19 -11.65
C PHE A 276 -33.78 13.55 -10.96
N ASN A 277 -33.03 14.45 -11.60
CA ASN A 277 -32.75 15.79 -11.10
C ASN A 277 -33.72 16.86 -11.67
N SER A 278 -34.70 16.46 -12.49
CA SER A 278 -35.55 17.37 -13.26
C SER A 278 -36.85 17.78 -12.54
N GLY A 279 -36.96 17.52 -11.24
CA GLY A 279 -38.18 17.76 -10.46
C GLY A 279 -39.30 16.77 -10.78
N GLY A 280 -40.54 17.11 -10.43
CA GLY A 280 -41.74 16.29 -10.67
C GLY A 280 -42.81 17.02 -11.49
N GLY A 281 -43.87 16.32 -11.86
CA GLY A 281 -45.00 16.86 -12.61
C GLY A 281 -45.90 15.79 -13.23
N GLN A 282 -46.79 16.24 -14.12
CA GLN A 282 -47.58 15.34 -14.97
C GLN A 282 -46.65 14.55 -15.89
N ARG A 283 -46.88 13.24 -16.04
CA ARG A 283 -46.01 12.36 -16.85
C ARG A 283 -45.88 12.82 -18.30
N GLU A 284 -46.94 13.36 -18.90
CA GLU A 284 -46.93 13.84 -20.29
C GLU A 284 -45.97 15.03 -20.45
N LYS A 285 -45.90 15.91 -19.44
CA LYS A 285 -44.96 17.03 -19.43
C LYS A 285 -43.51 16.54 -19.33
N ILE A 286 -43.24 15.63 -18.39
CA ILE A 286 -41.89 15.07 -18.18
C ILE A 286 -41.39 14.38 -19.46
N VAL A 287 -42.24 13.56 -20.09
CA VAL A 287 -41.92 12.88 -21.34
C VAL A 287 -41.72 13.90 -22.47
N GLY A 288 -42.58 14.93 -22.57
CA GLY A 288 -42.41 16.01 -23.55
C GLY A 288 -41.06 16.72 -23.42
N ASP A 289 -40.70 17.11 -22.20
CA ASP A 289 -39.43 17.77 -21.90
C ASP A 289 -38.22 16.88 -22.25
N LEU A 290 -38.32 15.58 -21.98
CA LEU A 290 -37.30 14.59 -22.32
C LEU A 290 -37.07 14.50 -23.85
N ILE A 291 -38.15 14.41 -24.64
CA ILE A 291 -38.06 14.34 -26.10
C ILE A 291 -37.45 15.64 -26.67
N ILE A 292 -37.89 16.80 -26.16
CA ILE A 292 -37.33 18.09 -26.57
C ILE A 292 -35.83 18.16 -26.23
N SER A 293 -35.44 17.72 -25.05
CA SER A 293 -34.03 17.69 -24.63
C SER A 293 -33.20 16.75 -25.51
N GLY A 294 -33.69 15.53 -25.77
CA GLY A 294 -33.01 14.55 -26.61
C GLY A 294 -32.86 14.99 -28.06
N ALA A 295 -33.83 15.70 -28.61
CA ALA A 295 -33.76 16.26 -29.96
C ALA A 295 -32.73 17.40 -30.09
N ARG A 296 -32.50 18.18 -29.02
CA ARG A 296 -31.58 19.33 -29.03
C ARG A 296 -30.12 18.95 -28.94
N THR A 297 -29.77 17.87 -28.25
CA THR A 297 -28.39 17.61 -27.88
C THR A 297 -27.54 17.03 -29.01
N GLN A 298 -28.12 16.51 -30.11
CA GLN A 298 -27.42 15.77 -31.18
C GLN A 298 -26.47 14.64 -30.67
N ALA A 299 -26.50 14.38 -29.37
CA ALA A 299 -25.55 13.56 -28.65
C ALA A 299 -26.08 12.13 -28.59
N PRO A 300 -25.18 11.14 -28.58
CA PRO A 300 -25.56 9.74 -28.43
C PRO A 300 -26.41 9.55 -27.17
N THR A 301 -27.62 9.03 -27.35
CA THR A 301 -28.55 8.76 -26.27
C THR A 301 -27.87 7.86 -25.25
N VAL A 302 -27.82 8.31 -23.99
CA VAL A 302 -27.35 7.47 -22.87
C VAL A 302 -28.21 6.22 -22.84
N GLN A 303 -27.60 5.05 -23.01
CA GLN A 303 -28.23 3.76 -22.86
C GLN A 303 -28.14 3.34 -21.40
N PHE A 304 -29.29 2.97 -20.83
CA PHE A 304 -29.40 2.46 -19.48
C PHE A 304 -29.51 0.94 -19.55
N LEU A 305 -28.62 0.26 -18.83
CA LEU A 305 -28.53 -1.20 -18.77
C LEU A 305 -28.81 -1.63 -17.33
N PRO A 306 -30.09 -1.86 -16.96
CA PRO A 306 -30.44 -2.29 -15.61
C PRO A 306 -30.06 -3.75 -15.38
N ASN A 307 -29.49 -4.06 -14.22
CA ASN A 307 -29.35 -5.43 -13.74
C ASN A 307 -30.64 -5.85 -13.03
N THR A 308 -31.59 -6.40 -13.79
CA THR A 308 -32.90 -6.81 -13.28
C THR A 308 -32.81 -7.98 -12.29
N ALA A 309 -31.76 -8.80 -12.38
CA ALA A 309 -31.55 -9.92 -11.46
C ALA A 309 -31.23 -9.43 -10.04
N ALA A 310 -30.45 -8.35 -9.93
CA ALA A 310 -30.01 -7.75 -8.67
C ALA A 310 -30.94 -6.63 -8.13
N VAL A 311 -32.19 -6.57 -8.62
CA VAL A 311 -33.20 -5.64 -8.09
C VAL A 311 -33.58 -6.01 -6.67
N ALA A 312 -33.50 -5.04 -5.77
CA ALA A 312 -33.98 -5.13 -4.40
C ALA A 312 -35.21 -4.24 -4.20
N TYR A 313 -36.16 -4.66 -3.37
CA TYR A 313 -37.33 -3.84 -3.06
C TYR A 313 -37.82 -4.01 -1.62
N GLU A 314 -38.42 -2.96 -1.08
CA GLU A 314 -39.15 -2.95 0.18
C GLU A 314 -40.60 -2.55 -0.09
N LYS A 315 -41.54 -3.36 0.40
CA LYS A 315 -42.96 -3.03 0.35
C LYS A 315 -43.33 -2.23 1.59
N THR A 316 -43.93 -1.06 1.38
CA THR A 316 -44.35 -0.13 2.43
C THR A 316 -45.77 -0.45 2.91
N ASP A 317 -46.14 0.09 4.07
CA ASP A 317 -47.47 -0.08 4.68
C ASP A 317 -48.64 0.44 3.82
N ILE A 318 -48.34 1.36 2.88
CA ILE A 318 -49.32 1.92 1.94
C ILE A 318 -49.35 1.16 0.60
N GLU A 319 -48.80 -0.06 0.55
CA GLU A 319 -48.74 -0.91 -0.65
C GLU A 319 -47.95 -0.27 -1.81
N HIS A 320 -47.02 0.63 -1.50
CA HIS A 320 -46.01 1.13 -2.44
C HIS A 320 -44.72 0.31 -2.35
N TYR A 321 -43.92 0.35 -3.39
CA TYR A 321 -42.65 -0.38 -3.50
C TYR A 321 -41.49 0.59 -3.61
N LYS A 322 -40.58 0.60 -2.63
CA LYS A 322 -39.27 1.24 -2.77
C LYS A 322 -38.35 0.24 -3.45
N VAL A 323 -37.77 0.60 -4.58
CA VAL A 323 -36.99 -0.32 -5.42
C VAL A 323 -35.61 0.28 -5.68
N ASN A 324 -34.56 -0.48 -5.41
CA ASN A 324 -33.20 -0.14 -5.78
C ASN A 324 -32.78 -1.01 -6.96
N VAL A 325 -32.37 -0.34 -8.05
CA VAL A 325 -32.01 -0.97 -9.31
C VAL A 325 -30.55 -0.66 -9.61
N PRO A 326 -29.66 -1.65 -9.61
CA PRO A 326 -28.32 -1.48 -10.14
C PRO A 326 -28.38 -1.19 -11.65
N VAL A 327 -27.71 -0.15 -12.12
CA VAL A 327 -27.74 0.27 -13.52
C VAL A 327 -26.33 0.59 -14.01
N GLN A 328 -26.01 0.14 -15.22
CA GLN A 328 -24.86 0.65 -15.97
C GLN A 328 -25.35 1.67 -17.01
N LYS A 329 -24.53 2.67 -17.31
CA LYS A 329 -24.83 3.67 -18.33
C LYS A 329 -23.80 3.60 -19.43
N SER A 330 -24.25 3.46 -20.68
CA SER A 330 -23.39 3.44 -21.85
C SER A 330 -23.67 4.65 -22.73
N TYR A 331 -22.63 5.33 -23.19
CA TYR A 331 -22.73 6.49 -24.07
C TYR A 331 -21.52 6.55 -25.00
N VAL A 332 -21.65 7.26 -26.13
CA VAL A 332 -20.52 7.46 -27.03
C VAL A 332 -19.82 8.78 -26.68
N ASP A 333 -18.51 8.71 -26.50
CA ASP A 333 -17.64 9.86 -26.22
C ASP A 333 -16.43 9.80 -27.15
N GLY A 334 -16.22 10.84 -27.95
CA GLY A 334 -15.15 10.86 -28.95
C GLY A 334 -15.21 9.73 -30.00
N GLY A 335 -16.41 9.18 -30.27
CA GLY A 335 -16.60 8.05 -31.19
C GLY A 335 -16.36 6.67 -30.57
N GLN A 336 -15.96 6.60 -29.29
CA GLN A 336 -15.83 5.35 -28.55
C GLN A 336 -17.00 5.16 -27.58
N GLN A 337 -17.49 3.92 -27.49
CA GLN A 337 -18.51 3.58 -26.50
C GLN A 337 -17.85 3.46 -25.12
N LYS A 338 -18.31 4.27 -24.17
CA LYS A 338 -17.92 4.20 -22.76
C LYS A 338 -19.09 3.69 -21.93
N THR A 339 -18.80 2.73 -21.05
CA THR A 339 -19.77 2.22 -20.08
C THR A 339 -19.29 2.55 -18.68
N VAL A 340 -20.18 3.15 -17.89
CA VAL A 340 -19.92 3.50 -16.49
C VAL A 340 -20.84 2.68 -15.61
N SER A 341 -20.23 1.91 -14.71
CA SER A 341 -20.91 1.00 -13.80
C SER A 341 -21.12 1.62 -12.41
N GLY A 342 -21.83 0.92 -11.53
CA GLY A 342 -21.99 1.32 -10.14
C GLY A 342 -23.05 2.39 -9.86
N TYR A 343 -23.93 2.71 -10.82
CA TYR A 343 -25.13 3.50 -10.51
C TYR A 343 -26.15 2.61 -9.80
N ILE A 344 -26.88 3.19 -8.85
CA ILE A 344 -28.07 2.59 -8.25
C ILE A 344 -29.21 3.59 -8.43
N VAL A 345 -30.22 3.20 -9.20
CA VAL A 345 -31.44 3.98 -9.38
C VAL A 345 -32.44 3.60 -8.32
N GLN A 346 -32.87 4.57 -7.54
CA GLN A 346 -33.87 4.40 -6.49
C GLN A 346 -35.21 4.87 -7.04
N MET A 347 -36.19 3.96 -7.01
CA MET A 347 -37.52 4.15 -7.55
C MET A 347 -38.55 3.97 -6.44
N GLU A 348 -39.64 4.70 -6.50
CA GLU A 348 -40.86 4.36 -5.76
C GLU A 348 -41.96 4.05 -6.76
N LEU A 349 -42.61 2.89 -6.60
CA LEU A 349 -43.71 2.45 -7.43
C LEU A 349 -45.01 2.43 -6.62
N ASP A 350 -46.11 2.79 -7.26
CA ASP A 350 -47.43 2.62 -6.67
C ASP A 350 -47.85 1.13 -6.62
N ARG A 351 -49.01 0.85 -6.02
CA ARG A 351 -49.62 -0.50 -5.96
C ARG A 351 -49.88 -1.17 -7.32
N ASN A 352 -49.79 -0.42 -8.42
CA ASN A 352 -49.94 -0.92 -9.79
C ASN A 352 -48.58 -0.98 -10.51
N PHE A 353 -47.47 -0.92 -9.77
CA PHE A 353 -46.09 -0.93 -10.28
C PHE A 353 -45.76 0.26 -11.19
N ARG A 354 -46.48 1.39 -11.07
CA ARG A 354 -46.18 2.61 -11.85
C ARG A 354 -45.25 3.52 -11.09
N ILE A 355 -44.30 4.13 -11.80
CA ILE A 355 -43.25 4.97 -11.23
C ILE A 355 -43.83 6.26 -10.68
N LEU A 356 -43.66 6.50 -9.38
CA LEU A 356 -43.98 7.72 -8.65
C LEU A 356 -42.75 8.60 -8.44
N THR A 357 -41.60 7.99 -8.15
CA THR A 357 -40.33 8.68 -7.96
C THR A 357 -39.21 7.91 -8.64
N LEU A 358 -38.22 8.64 -9.12
CA LEU A 358 -37.05 8.11 -9.80
C LEU A 358 -35.86 9.00 -9.49
N THR A 359 -34.80 8.43 -8.91
CA THR A 359 -33.61 9.17 -8.44
C THR A 359 -32.38 8.29 -8.60
N GLU A 360 -31.18 8.86 -8.65
CA GLU A 360 -29.97 8.06 -8.83
C GLU A 360 -28.89 8.36 -7.79
N ARG A 361 -28.19 7.30 -7.38
CA ARG A 361 -26.93 7.34 -6.65
C ARG A 361 -25.81 7.01 -7.64
N LYS A 362 -24.77 7.85 -7.65
CA LYS A 362 -23.62 7.69 -8.54
C LYS A 362 -22.62 6.69 -7.95
N PRO A 363 -21.78 6.04 -8.78
CA PRO A 363 -20.57 5.39 -8.27
C PRO A 363 -19.70 6.43 -7.53
N ALA A 364 -18.97 6.00 -6.49
CA ALA A 364 -18.04 6.88 -5.80
C ALA A 364 -16.97 7.35 -6.79
N ALA A 365 -16.68 8.66 -6.80
CA ALA A 365 -15.97 9.34 -7.89
C ALA A 365 -14.50 8.93 -8.06
N ASP A 366 -13.97 8.09 -7.18
CA ASP A 366 -12.54 7.87 -7.02
C ASP A 366 -12.07 6.49 -7.55
N ALA A 367 -12.86 5.87 -8.42
CA ALA A 367 -12.53 4.60 -9.07
C ALA A 367 -12.02 4.82 -10.51
N VAL A 368 -10.89 5.53 -10.65
CA VAL A 368 -10.06 5.55 -11.87
C VAL A 368 -8.59 5.60 -11.47
#